data_AF-A0A954QD52-F1
#
_entry.id   AF-A0A954QD52-F1
#
_cell.length_a   1.000
_cell.length_b   1.000
_cell.length_c   1.000
_cell.angle_alpha   90.00
_cell.angle_beta   90.00
_cell.angle_gamma   90.00
#
_symmetry.space_group_name_H-M   'P 1'
#
loop_
_entity.id
_entity.type
_entity.pdbx_description
1 polymer ?
#
loop_
_entity_poly.entity_id
_entity_poly.type
_entity_poly.pdbx_seq_one_letter_code
_entity_poly.pdbx_strand_id
1 'polypeptide(L)'
;FEVDREEAARYGMTTMMVNQIVSAGLGGLDVTTTVEGRERYPIQIRFNRDVRERIGELGQVPIVTHSEEVVPLERLAAVSTTWGPGMINSEDSRLVAHVMFSPSGGSGDLETVAAVMDSLRTARESGKLVFPEGNYELQPVGSFQNQIEANQRLMWILPGVFLINLLLHYLHFRNLPISLVVFSGIPISCAGGMIAIAIMGVELNTAVWVGFIALAGLAADDGIVMASYIHERLKRRAINSVEDLRSEIYEAGLKRIRPCVMTTITTIAALVPVLLSTGRGADVARAMALPVFGGMMIEPFTTFVVPTVYCAYMEFKLRAGLRDELLEMSLDDPSQPNEQGVENVAA
;
A
#
# COMPACT_ATOMS: atom_id res chain seq x y z
N PHE A 1 -0.33 17.88 47.10
CA PHE A 1 0.13 18.05 48.50
C PHE A 1 1.46 18.74 48.44
N GLU A 2 1.56 19.90 49.06
CA GLU A 2 2.81 20.61 49.24
C GLU A 2 3.19 20.50 50.71
N VAL A 3 4.25 19.74 51.00
CA VAL A 3 4.67 19.46 52.39
C VAL A 3 5.35 20.71 52.96
N ASP A 4 4.84 21.20 54.09
CA ASP A 4 5.51 22.25 54.83
C ASP A 4 6.72 21.66 55.55
N ARG A 5 7.91 22.03 55.08
CA ARG A 5 9.17 21.48 55.60
C ARG A 5 9.46 21.95 57.02
N GLU A 6 9.07 23.16 57.40
CA GLU A 6 9.34 23.71 58.72
C GLU A 6 8.42 23.10 59.77
N GLU A 7 7.12 23.02 59.48
CA GLU A 7 6.16 22.38 60.39
C GLU A 7 6.43 20.87 60.50
N ALA A 8 6.71 20.18 59.38
CA ALA A 8 7.07 18.76 59.44
C ALA A 8 8.31 18.49 60.30
N ALA A 9 9.34 19.35 60.20
CA ALA A 9 10.56 19.21 61.00
C ALA A 9 10.32 19.39 62.51
N ARG A 10 9.39 20.27 62.91
CA ARG A 10 9.00 20.45 64.33
C ARG A 10 8.43 19.18 64.95
N TYR A 11 7.73 18.38 64.16
CA TYR A 11 7.18 17.09 64.57
C TYR A 11 8.13 15.90 64.31
N GLY A 12 9.40 16.17 63.97
CA GLY A 12 10.38 15.14 63.69
C GLY A 12 10.11 14.35 62.41
N MET A 13 9.32 14.89 61.48
CA MET A 13 8.90 14.23 60.25
C MET A 13 9.73 14.73 59.06
N THR A 14 10.11 13.81 58.18
CA THR A 14 10.74 14.16 56.89
C THR A 14 9.68 14.33 55.79
N THR A 15 10.02 15.05 54.72
CA THR A 15 9.14 15.18 53.54
C THR A 15 8.82 13.84 52.90
N MET A 16 9.77 12.90 52.91
CA MET A 16 9.58 11.54 52.43
C MET A 16 8.54 10.79 53.27
N MET A 17 8.59 10.91 54.60
CA MET A 17 7.62 10.27 55.49
C MET A 17 6.21 10.81 55.26
N VAL A 18 6.05 12.13 55.17
CA VAL A 18 4.75 12.76 54.89
C VAL A 18 4.21 12.29 53.53
N ASN A 19 5.04 12.28 52.49
CA ASN A 19 4.64 11.80 51.16
C ASN A 19 4.30 10.30 51.15
N GLN A 20 5.00 9.47 51.94
CA GLN A 20 4.70 8.04 52.05
C GLN A 20 3.34 7.79 52.72
N ILE A 21 2.99 8.58 53.75
CA ILE A 21 1.70 8.53 54.42
C ILE A 21 0.58 8.97 53.46
N VAL A 22 0.80 10.04 52.69
CA VAL A 22 -0.14 10.50 51.67
C VAL A 22 -0.34 9.45 50.57
N SER A 23 0.75 8.83 50.09
CA SER A 23 0.70 7.75 49.09
C SER A 23 -0.04 6.52 49.61
N ALA A 24 0.24 6.09 50.84
CA ALA A 24 -0.49 5.00 51.48
C ALA A 24 -1.97 5.35 51.68
N GLY A 25 -2.28 6.59 52.04
CA GLY A 25 -3.64 7.04 52.30
C GLY A 25 -4.54 7.11 51.06
N LEU A 26 -4.02 7.67 49.97
CA LEU A 26 -4.77 7.95 48.74
C LEU A 26 -4.61 6.87 47.66
N GLY A 27 -3.36 6.50 47.36
CA GLY A 27 -3.02 5.57 46.30
C GLY A 27 -3.02 4.10 46.74
N GLY A 28 -2.90 3.87 48.05
CA GLY A 28 -2.59 2.55 48.60
C GLY A 28 -1.11 2.24 48.47
N LEU A 29 -0.55 1.61 49.51
CA LEU A 29 0.85 1.19 49.53
C LEU A 29 0.91 -0.34 49.52
N ASP A 30 1.57 -0.91 48.52
CA ASP A 30 1.94 -2.33 48.49
C ASP A 30 2.98 -2.59 49.60
N VAL A 31 2.61 -3.38 50.62
CA VAL A 31 3.47 -3.64 51.78
C VAL A 31 4.24 -4.94 51.62
N THR A 32 3.56 -5.98 51.15
CA THR A 32 4.15 -7.30 50.89
C THR A 32 3.27 -8.08 49.94
N THR A 33 3.69 -9.25 49.50
CA THR A 33 2.87 -10.16 48.69
C THR A 33 2.62 -11.47 49.44
N THR A 34 1.40 -11.97 49.45
CA THR A 34 1.13 -13.36 49.86
C THR A 34 1.59 -14.31 48.76
N VAL A 35 1.98 -15.52 49.14
CA VAL A 35 2.33 -16.60 48.21
C VAL A 35 1.35 -17.73 48.41
N GLU A 36 0.48 -17.94 47.43
CA GLU A 36 -0.59 -18.94 47.47
C GLU A 36 -0.36 -19.93 46.33
N GLY A 37 0.50 -20.92 46.58
CA GLY A 37 0.95 -21.88 45.57
C GLY A 37 1.86 -21.23 44.53
N ARG A 38 1.37 -21.09 43.29
CA ARG A 38 2.09 -20.41 42.20
C ARG A 38 1.66 -18.94 42.05
N GLU A 39 0.57 -18.54 42.69
CA GLU A 39 0.03 -17.18 42.61
C GLU A 39 0.68 -16.28 43.67
N ARG A 40 0.79 -14.99 43.35
CA ARG A 40 1.29 -13.96 44.24
C ARG A 40 0.31 -12.80 44.27
N TYR A 41 -0.23 -12.48 45.45
CA TYR A 41 -1.18 -11.37 45.61
C TYR A 41 -0.56 -10.24 46.43
N PRO A 42 -0.60 -8.99 45.97
CA PRO A 42 -0.13 -7.85 46.76
C PRO A 42 -1.09 -7.55 47.93
N ILE A 43 -0.52 -7.33 49.10
CA ILE A 43 -1.19 -6.81 50.29
C ILE A 43 -1.01 -5.29 50.30
N GLN A 44 -2.11 -4.56 50.10
CA GLN A 44 -2.13 -3.10 50.11
C GLN A 44 -2.72 -2.53 51.39
N ILE A 45 -2.04 -1.55 51.98
CA ILE A 45 -2.60 -0.72 53.06
C ILE A 45 -3.11 0.58 52.45
N ARG A 46 -4.34 0.96 52.83
CA ARG A 46 -4.99 2.20 52.39
C ARG A 46 -5.98 2.72 53.43
N PHE A 47 -6.24 4.02 53.44
CA PHE A 47 -7.28 4.59 54.30
C PHE A 47 -8.68 4.14 53.89
N ASN A 48 -9.61 4.22 54.85
CA ASN A 48 -11.02 3.94 54.58
C ASN A 48 -11.56 4.89 53.50
N ARG A 49 -12.52 4.41 52.72
CA ARG A 49 -13.11 5.09 51.57
C ARG A 49 -13.70 6.45 51.93
N ASP A 50 -14.37 6.52 53.08
CA ASP A 50 -15.11 7.72 53.51
C ASP A 50 -14.20 8.96 53.59
N VAL A 51 -12.96 8.77 54.03
CA VAL A 51 -11.99 9.86 54.24
C VAL A 51 -11.33 10.33 52.95
N ARG A 52 -11.30 9.49 51.91
CA ARG A 52 -10.61 9.78 50.62
C ARG A 52 -11.50 10.33 49.52
N GLU A 53 -12.81 10.08 49.58
CA GLU A 53 -13.74 10.56 48.54
C GLU A 53 -14.04 12.05 48.65
N ARG A 54 -13.80 12.64 49.82
CA ARG A 54 -14.06 14.06 50.10
C ARG A 54 -12.76 14.80 50.24
N ILE A 55 -12.43 15.62 49.22
CA ILE A 55 -11.22 16.46 49.21
C ILE A 55 -11.10 17.31 50.48
N GLY A 56 -12.22 17.82 51.00
CA GLY A 56 -12.25 18.62 52.23
C GLY A 56 -11.96 17.84 53.52
N GLU A 57 -12.06 16.50 53.53
CA GLU A 57 -11.75 15.66 54.70
C GLU A 57 -10.31 15.14 54.70
N LEU A 58 -9.62 15.18 53.56
CA LEU A 58 -8.24 14.74 53.44
C LEU A 58 -7.30 15.53 54.36
N GLY A 59 -7.57 16.81 54.60
CA GLY A 59 -6.79 17.64 55.53
C GLY A 59 -6.93 17.21 56.99
N GLN A 60 -8.06 16.61 57.37
CA GLN A 60 -8.37 16.23 58.76
C GLN A 60 -7.89 14.82 59.13
N VAL A 61 -7.25 14.11 58.20
CA VAL A 61 -6.71 12.77 58.43
C VAL A 61 -5.72 12.84 59.60
N PRO A 62 -5.94 12.08 60.69
CA PRO A 62 -5.00 12.05 61.81
C PRO A 62 -3.73 11.29 61.42
N ILE A 63 -2.58 11.93 61.62
CA ILE A 63 -1.26 11.37 61.38
C ILE A 63 -0.51 11.28 62.71
N VAL A 64 0.01 10.08 63.01
CA VAL A 64 0.88 9.86 64.16
C VAL A 64 2.30 10.24 63.76
N THR A 65 2.87 11.22 64.46
CA THR A 65 4.23 11.71 64.22
C THR A 65 5.26 10.87 64.98
N HIS A 66 6.54 11.03 64.66
CA HIS A 66 7.63 10.38 65.40
C HIS A 66 7.72 10.86 66.86
N SER A 67 7.24 12.06 67.15
CA SER A 67 7.10 12.60 68.50
C SER A 67 5.89 12.01 69.25
N GLU A 68 5.22 10.98 68.71
CA GLU A 68 3.99 10.34 69.21
C GLU A 68 2.76 11.27 69.28
N GLU A 69 2.88 12.51 68.80
CA GLU A 69 1.76 13.44 68.69
C GLU A 69 0.90 13.11 67.48
N VAL A 70 -0.43 13.22 67.65
CA VAL A 70 -1.41 13.05 66.58
C VAL A 70 -1.77 14.41 66.03
N VAL A 71 -1.39 14.69 64.79
CA VAL A 71 -1.67 15.96 64.11
C VAL A 71 -2.45 15.71 62.82
N PRO A 72 -3.39 16.59 62.45
CA PRO A 72 -4.09 16.45 61.18
C PRO A 72 -3.14 16.74 60.01
N LEU A 73 -3.35 16.08 58.85
CA LEU A 73 -2.51 16.23 57.66
C LEU A 73 -2.36 17.69 57.20
N GLU A 74 -3.37 18.52 57.40
CA GLU A 74 -3.34 19.96 57.08
C GLU A 74 -2.25 20.75 57.83
N ARG A 75 -1.76 20.25 58.98
CA ARG A 75 -0.65 20.84 59.72
C ARG A 75 0.71 20.51 59.12
N LEU A 76 0.80 19.43 58.36
CA LEU A 76 2.04 18.92 57.77
C LEU A 76 2.14 19.21 56.26
N ALA A 77 1.00 19.34 55.58
CA ALA A 77 0.96 19.58 54.14
C ALA A 77 -0.27 20.40 53.72
N ALA A 78 -0.05 21.35 52.82
CA ALA A 78 -1.12 22.08 52.15
C ALA A 78 -1.75 21.22 51.04
N VAL A 79 -3.08 21.18 51.02
CA VAL A 79 -3.87 20.50 50.00
C VAL A 79 -4.40 21.53 49.00
N SER A 80 -3.93 21.47 47.76
CA SER A 80 -4.39 22.33 46.67
C SER A 80 -4.82 21.47 45.47
N THR A 81 -5.85 21.94 44.77
CA THR A 81 -6.28 21.35 43.50
C THR A 81 -5.65 22.13 42.37
N THR A 82 -4.85 21.43 41.57
CA THR A 82 -4.17 22.00 40.40
C THR A 82 -4.54 21.22 39.15
N TRP A 83 -4.69 21.91 38.02
CA TRP A 83 -4.81 21.26 36.72
C TRP A 83 -3.43 20.87 36.20
N GLY A 84 -3.28 19.65 35.74
CA GLY A 84 -2.06 19.12 35.14
C GLY A 84 -2.36 18.27 33.91
N PRO A 85 -1.35 17.96 33.09
CA PRO A 85 -1.53 17.08 31.95
C PRO A 85 -1.88 15.67 32.43
N GLY A 86 -2.96 15.09 31.90
CA GLY A 86 -3.34 13.70 32.19
C GLY A 86 -2.41 12.66 31.54
N MET A 87 -1.72 13.06 30.47
CA MET A 87 -0.70 12.27 29.78
C MET A 87 0.28 13.24 29.13
N ILE A 88 1.57 12.88 29.17
CA ILE A 88 2.64 13.62 28.49
C ILE A 88 3.23 12.67 27.45
N ASN A 89 2.97 12.94 26.18
CA ASN A 89 3.51 12.15 25.07
C ASN A 89 4.78 12.78 24.53
N SER A 90 5.73 11.93 24.15
CA SER A 90 6.97 12.35 23.50
C SER A 90 7.32 11.40 22.36
N GLU A 91 7.73 11.97 21.24
CA GLU A 91 8.30 11.27 20.08
C GLU A 91 9.63 11.95 19.74
N ASP A 92 10.66 11.16 19.45
CA ASP A 92 12.02 11.66 19.13
C ASP A 92 12.57 12.68 20.15
N SER A 93 12.31 12.46 21.45
CA SER A 93 12.70 13.36 22.55
C SER A 93 12.07 14.76 22.50
N ARG A 94 11.00 14.95 21.71
CA ARG A 94 10.20 16.17 21.67
C ARG A 94 8.83 15.90 22.26
N LEU A 95 8.25 16.90 22.94
CA LEU A 95 6.87 16.81 23.41
C LEU A 95 5.93 16.90 22.19
N VAL A 96 4.95 16.01 22.13
CA VAL A 96 4.01 15.96 21.02
C VAL A 96 2.57 16.04 21.51
N ALA A 97 1.73 16.66 20.69
CA ALA A 97 0.29 16.69 20.86
C ALA A 97 -0.35 16.11 19.61
N HIS A 98 -1.08 15.00 19.76
CA HIS A 98 -1.76 14.36 18.66
C HIS A 98 -3.10 15.05 18.39
N VAL A 99 -3.28 15.52 17.16
CA VAL A 99 -4.57 16.04 16.67
C VAL A 99 -5.09 15.05 15.64
N MET A 100 -6.26 14.48 15.91
CA MET A 100 -6.86 13.46 15.03
C MET A 100 -7.90 14.10 14.12
N PHE A 101 -7.82 13.75 12.84
CA PHE A 101 -8.81 14.11 11.83
C PHE A 101 -9.44 12.84 11.29
N SER A 102 -10.75 12.87 11.07
CA SER A 102 -11.46 11.77 10.39
C SER A 102 -11.86 12.22 8.99
N PRO A 103 -11.59 11.44 7.94
CA PRO A 103 -12.03 11.77 6.60
C PRO A 103 -13.56 11.72 6.51
N SER A 104 -14.12 12.60 5.68
CA SER A 104 -15.57 12.65 5.41
C SER A 104 -16.02 11.64 4.34
N GLY A 105 -15.09 10.88 3.75
CA GLY A 105 -15.33 9.86 2.72
C GLY A 105 -15.56 10.41 1.30
N GLY A 106 -15.33 11.71 1.07
CA GLY A 106 -15.49 12.33 -0.24
C GLY A 106 -14.23 12.34 -1.12
N SER A 107 -13.06 12.11 -0.55
CA SER A 107 -11.75 12.10 -1.21
C SER A 107 -10.89 11.00 -0.64
N GLY A 108 -9.93 10.49 -1.42
CA GLY A 108 -9.05 9.43 -0.96
C GLY A 108 -8.28 9.85 0.30
N ASP A 109 -7.90 8.89 1.14
CA ASP A 109 -7.19 9.15 2.40
C ASP A 109 -5.94 10.01 2.17
N LEU A 110 -5.21 9.72 1.09
CA LEU A 110 -3.97 10.40 0.75
C LEU A 110 -4.19 11.89 0.43
N GLU A 111 -5.23 12.17 -0.35
CA GLU A 111 -5.62 13.50 -0.80
C GLU A 111 -6.16 14.32 0.37
N THR A 112 -6.94 13.68 1.25
CA THR A 112 -7.50 14.30 2.45
C THR A 112 -6.38 14.80 3.38
N VAL A 113 -5.36 13.98 3.63
CA VAL A 113 -4.22 14.39 4.48
C VAL A 113 -3.45 15.54 3.83
N ALA A 114 -3.19 15.46 2.53
CA ALA A 114 -2.51 16.55 1.81
C ALA A 114 -3.30 17.86 1.90
N ALA A 115 -4.62 17.81 1.69
CA ALA A 115 -5.50 18.97 1.76
C ALA A 115 -5.58 19.55 3.19
N VAL A 116 -5.63 18.71 4.22
CA VAL A 116 -5.60 19.17 5.62
C VAL A 116 -4.28 19.86 5.94
N MET A 117 -3.16 19.26 5.54
CA MET A 117 -1.83 19.85 5.77
C MET A 117 -1.66 21.18 5.03
N ASP A 118 -2.15 21.27 3.79
CA ASP A 118 -2.13 22.50 2.99
C ASP A 118 -3.01 23.60 3.60
N SER A 119 -4.20 23.24 4.06
CA SER A 119 -5.11 24.13 4.78
C SER A 119 -4.49 24.66 6.09
N LEU A 120 -3.84 23.79 6.87
CA LEU A 120 -3.16 24.19 8.10
C LEU A 120 -1.96 25.11 7.83
N ARG A 121 -1.19 24.85 6.77
CA ARG A 121 -0.11 25.73 6.33
C ARG A 121 -0.63 27.09 5.89
N THR A 122 -1.68 27.12 5.07
CA THR A 122 -2.33 28.36 4.63
C THR A 122 -2.93 29.14 5.80
N ALA A 123 -3.53 28.47 6.78
CA ALA A 123 -4.04 29.09 8.01
C ALA A 123 -2.92 29.71 8.85
N ARG A 124 -1.74 29.08 8.87
CA ARG A 124 -0.53 29.60 9.52
C ARG A 124 0.01 30.83 8.78
N GLU A 125 0.14 30.77 7.46
CA GLU A 125 0.62 31.90 6.64
C GLU A 125 -0.31 33.11 6.69
N SER A 126 -1.62 32.87 6.74
CA SER A 126 -2.64 33.92 6.87
C SER A 126 -2.81 34.47 8.30
N GLY A 127 -2.07 33.94 9.27
CA GLY A 127 -2.12 34.38 10.67
C GLY A 127 -3.38 33.98 11.44
N LYS A 128 -4.26 33.15 10.87
CA LYS A 128 -5.44 32.58 11.57
C LYS A 128 -5.04 31.53 12.58
N LEU A 129 -3.93 30.83 12.33
CA LEU A 129 -3.37 29.80 13.20
C LEU A 129 -2.06 30.32 13.80
N VAL A 130 -2.09 30.68 15.08
CA VAL A 130 -0.93 31.19 15.81
C VAL A 130 -0.36 30.06 16.67
N PHE A 131 0.92 29.78 16.50
CA PHE A 131 1.64 28.83 17.35
C PHE A 131 2.25 29.55 18.54
N PRO A 132 2.33 28.92 19.72
CA PRO A 132 3.08 29.46 20.84
C PRO A 132 4.55 29.70 20.45
N GLU A 133 5.21 30.63 21.14
CA GLU A 133 6.63 30.87 20.94
C GLU A 133 7.43 29.57 21.16
N GLY A 134 8.19 29.16 20.16
CA GLY A 134 8.94 27.90 20.16
C GLY A 134 9.03 27.24 18.78
N ASN A 135 9.85 26.20 18.67
CA ASN A 135 10.01 25.41 17.45
C ASN A 135 8.97 24.30 17.38
N TYR A 136 7.74 24.66 17.00
CA TYR A 136 6.66 23.70 16.73
C TYR A 136 6.61 23.35 15.25
N GLU A 137 6.54 22.05 14.96
CA GLU A 137 6.45 21.51 13.61
C GLU A 137 5.17 20.67 13.48
N LEU A 138 4.47 20.84 12.36
CA LEU A 138 3.32 20.00 12.02
C LEU A 138 3.82 18.83 11.18
N GLN A 139 3.71 17.63 11.73
CA GLN A 139 4.05 16.40 11.03
C GLN A 139 2.80 15.52 10.92
N PRO A 140 2.42 15.07 9.70
CA PRO A 140 1.38 14.08 9.55
C PRO A 140 1.92 12.73 10.05
N VAL A 141 1.20 12.12 10.99
CA VAL A 141 1.55 10.81 11.57
C VAL A 141 0.43 9.81 11.31
N GLY A 142 0.78 8.53 11.10
CA GLY A 142 -0.18 7.45 10.87
C GLY A 142 0.19 6.53 9.71
N SER A 143 -0.73 5.64 9.34
CA SER A 143 -0.58 4.66 8.24
C SER A 143 -0.34 5.31 6.87
N PHE A 144 -0.72 6.57 6.70
CA PHE A 144 -0.48 7.38 5.51
C PHE A 144 1.01 7.46 5.12
N GLN A 145 1.93 7.49 6.10
CA GLN A 145 3.37 7.53 5.81
C GLN A 145 3.80 6.28 5.04
N ASN A 146 3.28 5.11 5.45
CA ASN A 146 3.54 3.85 4.75
C ASN A 146 2.96 3.86 3.32
N GLN A 147 1.82 4.52 3.12
CA GLN A 147 1.20 4.65 1.80
C GLN A 147 1.98 5.59 0.87
N ILE A 148 2.48 6.73 1.37
CA ILE A 148 3.36 7.61 0.59
C ILE A 148 4.62 6.85 0.19
N GLU A 149 5.28 6.21 1.15
CA GLU A 149 6.52 5.48 0.90
C GLU A 149 6.30 4.36 -0.13
N ALA A 150 5.19 3.62 -0.01
CA ALA A 150 4.80 2.63 -1.00
C ALA A 150 4.60 3.24 -2.39
N ASN A 151 3.92 4.39 -2.50
CA ASN A 151 3.69 5.06 -3.77
C ASN A 151 5.00 5.57 -4.41
N GLN A 152 5.91 6.12 -3.61
CA GLN A 152 7.24 6.53 -4.05
C GLN A 152 8.08 5.34 -4.55
N ARG A 153 8.00 4.20 -3.86
CA ARG A 153 8.66 2.97 -4.31
C ARG A 153 8.02 2.44 -5.60
N LEU A 154 6.69 2.46 -5.72
CA LEU A 154 5.97 2.05 -6.94
C LEU A 154 6.38 2.87 -8.16
N MET A 155 6.65 4.17 -7.98
CA MET A 155 7.16 5.03 -9.05
C MET A 155 8.46 4.50 -9.69
N TRP A 156 9.29 3.78 -8.93
CA TRP A 156 10.50 3.13 -9.44
C TRP A 156 10.28 1.68 -9.86
N ILE A 157 9.41 0.94 -9.14
CA ILE A 157 9.10 -0.46 -9.46
C ILE A 157 8.39 -0.57 -10.81
N LEU A 158 7.40 0.30 -11.09
CA LEU A 158 6.58 0.20 -12.30
C LEU A 158 7.42 0.34 -13.58
N PRO A 159 8.29 1.37 -13.75
CA PRO A 159 9.22 1.42 -14.88
C PRO A 159 10.20 0.26 -14.89
N GLY A 160 10.68 -0.19 -13.73
CA GLY A 160 11.60 -1.32 -13.61
C GLY A 160 10.99 -2.61 -14.14
N VAL A 161 9.74 -2.92 -13.79
CA VAL A 161 9.00 -4.08 -14.30
C VAL A 161 8.79 -3.96 -15.81
N PHE A 162 8.34 -2.81 -16.31
CA PHE A 162 8.17 -2.61 -17.75
C PHE A 162 9.49 -2.75 -18.52
N LEU A 163 10.59 -2.26 -17.95
CA LEU A 163 11.92 -2.38 -18.55
C LEU A 163 12.40 -3.84 -18.56
N ILE A 164 12.23 -4.58 -17.46
CA ILE A 164 12.57 -6.01 -17.40
C ILE A 164 11.72 -6.79 -18.40
N ASN A 165 10.42 -6.50 -18.46
CA ASN A 165 9.52 -7.12 -19.42
C ASN A 165 9.99 -6.83 -20.85
N LEU A 166 10.24 -5.56 -21.21
CA LEU A 166 10.80 -5.18 -22.52
C LEU A 166 12.14 -5.87 -22.82
N LEU A 167 13.02 -6.01 -21.82
CA LEU A 167 14.31 -6.71 -21.96
C LEU A 167 14.12 -8.20 -22.26
N LEU A 168 13.19 -8.88 -21.57
CA LEU A 168 12.87 -10.28 -21.84
C LEU A 168 12.33 -10.46 -23.27
N HIS A 169 11.48 -9.53 -23.72
CA HIS A 169 10.98 -9.52 -25.09
C HIS A 169 12.09 -9.27 -26.11
N TYR A 170 13.02 -8.37 -25.78
CA TYR A 170 14.19 -8.11 -26.61
C TYR A 170 15.09 -9.34 -26.71
N LEU A 171 15.33 -10.05 -25.60
CA LEU A 171 16.13 -11.27 -25.61
C LEU A 171 15.46 -12.39 -26.43
N HIS A 172 14.12 -12.47 -26.41
CA HIS A 172 13.36 -13.44 -27.19
C HIS A 172 13.48 -13.21 -28.71
N PHE A 173 13.22 -12.00 -29.19
CA PHE A 173 13.21 -11.70 -30.62
C PHE A 173 14.58 -11.24 -31.17
N ARG A 174 15.49 -10.81 -30.29
CA ARG A 174 16.74 -10.09 -30.60
C ARG A 174 16.55 -8.91 -31.56
N ASN A 175 15.33 -8.35 -31.60
CA ASN A 175 14.91 -7.31 -32.54
C ASN A 175 14.02 -6.29 -31.83
N LEU A 176 14.57 -5.10 -31.55
CA LEU A 176 13.92 -4.04 -30.75
C LEU A 176 12.54 -3.61 -31.29
N PRO A 177 12.38 -3.33 -32.60
CA PRO A 177 11.09 -2.98 -33.17
C PRO A 177 10.00 -4.04 -32.96
N ILE A 178 10.30 -5.33 -33.15
CA ILE A 178 9.32 -6.41 -32.93
C ILE A 178 8.92 -6.49 -31.45
N SER A 179 9.87 -6.33 -30.53
CA SER A 179 9.59 -6.26 -29.10
C SER A 179 8.69 -5.06 -28.74
N LEU A 180 8.88 -3.90 -29.38
CA LEU A 180 8.01 -2.73 -29.20
C LEU A 180 6.60 -2.96 -29.75
N VAL A 181 6.46 -3.71 -30.85
CA VAL A 181 5.14 -4.11 -31.37
C VAL A 181 4.38 -4.93 -30.33
N VAL A 182 5.03 -5.91 -29.69
CA VAL A 182 4.40 -6.69 -28.61
C VAL A 182 4.06 -5.80 -27.42
N PHE A 183 4.98 -4.90 -27.05
CA PHE A 183 4.78 -3.96 -25.94
C PHE A 183 3.58 -3.02 -26.15
N SER A 184 3.18 -2.76 -27.40
CA SER A 184 2.01 -1.92 -27.72
C SER A 184 0.67 -2.47 -27.22
N GLY A 185 0.57 -3.78 -26.94
CA GLY A 185 -0.62 -4.40 -26.36
C GLY A 185 -0.84 -4.04 -24.89
N ILE A 186 0.23 -3.75 -24.14
CA ILE A 186 0.17 -3.50 -22.69
C ILE A 186 -0.64 -2.23 -22.35
N PRO A 187 -0.38 -1.05 -22.96
CA PRO A 187 -1.18 0.14 -22.68
C PRO A 187 -2.68 -0.04 -22.95
N ILE A 188 -3.04 -0.83 -23.95
CA ILE A 188 -4.44 -1.10 -24.31
C ILE A 188 -5.11 -1.92 -23.23
N SER A 189 -4.45 -2.97 -22.74
CA SER A 189 -4.95 -3.78 -21.63
C SER A 189 -5.04 -2.96 -20.34
N CYS A 190 -4.01 -2.17 -20.02
CA CYS A 190 -4.03 -1.25 -18.88
C CYS A 190 -5.19 -0.25 -18.96
N ALA A 191 -5.52 0.26 -20.16
CA ALA A 191 -6.69 1.13 -20.33
C ALA A 191 -7.99 0.42 -19.94
N GLY A 192 -8.15 -0.88 -20.27
CA GLY A 192 -9.28 -1.68 -19.81
C GLY A 192 -9.34 -1.87 -18.30
N GLY A 193 -8.19 -2.09 -17.66
CA GLY A 193 -8.09 -2.13 -16.20
C GLY A 193 -8.51 -0.80 -15.56
N MET A 194 -8.05 0.33 -16.10
CA MET A 194 -8.41 1.67 -15.63
C MET A 194 -9.91 1.95 -15.77
N ILE A 195 -10.51 1.56 -16.91
CA ILE A 195 -11.95 1.70 -17.14
C ILE A 195 -12.75 0.88 -16.13
N ALA A 196 -12.35 -0.36 -15.85
CA ALA A 196 -13.04 -1.21 -14.88
C ALA A 196 -13.01 -0.64 -13.46
N ILE A 197 -11.85 -0.10 -13.04
CA ILE A 197 -11.71 0.58 -11.74
C ILE A 197 -12.61 1.80 -11.68
N ALA A 198 -12.63 2.62 -12.74
CA ALA A 198 -13.46 3.81 -12.81
C ALA A 198 -14.96 3.49 -12.72
N ILE A 199 -15.41 2.40 -13.37
CA ILE A 199 -16.80 1.94 -13.31
C ILE A 199 -17.16 1.43 -11.91
N MET A 200 -16.27 0.72 -11.24
CA MET A 200 -16.52 0.18 -9.90
C MET A 200 -16.30 1.20 -8.77
N GLY A 201 -15.75 2.38 -9.07
CA GLY A 201 -15.52 3.43 -8.08
C GLY A 201 -14.50 3.05 -7.00
N VAL A 202 -13.53 2.20 -7.34
CA VAL A 202 -12.50 1.75 -6.39
C VAL A 202 -11.33 2.72 -6.38
N GLU A 203 -10.85 3.08 -5.19
CA GLU A 203 -9.70 3.97 -5.03
C GLU A 203 -8.38 3.30 -5.47
N LEU A 204 -7.49 4.10 -6.06
CA LEU A 204 -6.17 3.63 -6.45
C LEU A 204 -5.30 3.42 -5.20
N ASN A 205 -4.91 2.17 -4.96
CA ASN A 205 -4.03 1.80 -3.86
C ASN A 205 -2.89 0.88 -4.35
N THR A 206 -1.99 0.53 -3.44
CA THR A 206 -0.84 -0.34 -3.75
C THR A 206 -1.26 -1.69 -4.33
N ALA A 207 -2.36 -2.27 -3.86
CA ALA A 207 -2.85 -3.57 -4.33
C ALA A 207 -3.35 -3.51 -5.79
N VAL A 208 -4.04 -2.42 -6.16
CA VAL A 208 -4.46 -2.14 -7.54
C VAL A 208 -3.24 -2.05 -8.48
N TRP A 209 -2.16 -1.37 -8.07
CA TRP A 209 -0.94 -1.29 -8.87
C TRP A 209 -0.26 -2.64 -9.09
N VAL A 210 -0.28 -3.52 -8.10
CA VAL A 210 0.20 -4.90 -8.27
C VAL A 210 -0.66 -5.66 -9.29
N GLY A 211 -1.97 -5.40 -9.31
CA GLY A 211 -2.87 -5.90 -10.34
C GLY A 211 -2.47 -5.45 -11.75
N PHE A 212 -2.11 -4.17 -11.92
CA PHE A 212 -1.61 -3.67 -13.22
C PHE A 212 -0.28 -4.29 -13.64
N ILE A 213 0.61 -4.56 -12.69
CA ILE A 213 1.88 -5.27 -12.95
C ILE A 213 1.58 -6.69 -13.46
N ALA A 214 0.66 -7.41 -12.81
CA ALA A 214 0.26 -8.74 -13.24
C ALA A 214 -0.42 -8.72 -14.61
N LEU A 215 -1.30 -7.74 -14.84
CA LEU A 215 -1.97 -7.53 -16.12
C LEU A 215 -0.98 -7.28 -17.27
N ALA A 216 0.05 -6.46 -17.03
CA ALA A 216 1.07 -6.18 -18.03
C ALA A 216 1.82 -7.45 -18.47
N GLY A 217 2.10 -8.37 -17.54
CA GLY A 217 2.70 -9.66 -17.86
C GLY A 217 1.77 -10.55 -18.69
N LEU A 218 0.52 -10.71 -18.22
CA LEU A 218 -0.48 -11.54 -18.91
C LEU A 218 -0.78 -11.03 -20.33
N ALA A 219 -0.98 -9.72 -20.48
CA ALA A 219 -1.25 -9.10 -21.78
C ALA A 219 -0.04 -9.17 -22.73
N ALA A 220 1.18 -9.21 -22.20
CA ALA A 220 2.37 -9.36 -23.00
C ALA A 220 2.50 -10.78 -23.56
N ASP A 221 2.16 -11.82 -22.78
CA ASP A 221 2.24 -13.22 -23.20
C ASP A 221 1.44 -13.50 -24.49
N ASP A 222 0.21 -13.00 -24.58
CA ASP A 222 -0.63 -13.12 -25.77
C ASP A 222 -0.01 -12.44 -27.00
N GLY A 223 0.57 -11.25 -26.80
CA GLY A 223 1.32 -10.54 -27.84
C GLY A 223 2.57 -11.29 -28.29
N ILE A 224 3.31 -11.91 -27.36
CA ILE A 224 4.48 -12.76 -27.68
C ILE A 224 4.05 -13.95 -28.52
N VAL A 225 3.00 -14.68 -28.13
CA VAL A 225 2.55 -15.89 -28.86
C VAL A 225 2.18 -15.54 -30.30
N MET A 226 1.46 -14.44 -30.49
CA MET A 226 1.09 -13.96 -31.82
C MET A 226 2.31 -13.53 -32.64
N ALA A 227 3.17 -12.66 -32.10
CA ALA A 227 4.34 -12.15 -32.79
C ALA A 227 5.37 -13.25 -33.10
N SER A 228 5.53 -14.23 -32.21
CA SER A 228 6.42 -15.37 -32.40
C SER A 228 5.98 -16.25 -33.55
N TYR A 229 4.68 -16.51 -33.65
CA TYR A 229 4.14 -17.33 -34.74
C TYR A 229 4.24 -16.62 -36.09
N ILE A 230 3.93 -15.31 -36.12
CA ILE A 230 4.13 -14.47 -37.31
C ILE A 230 5.62 -14.50 -37.72
N HIS A 231 6.53 -14.24 -36.78
CA HIS A 231 7.96 -14.21 -37.02
C HIS A 231 8.52 -15.55 -37.54
N GLU A 232 8.04 -16.67 -37.00
CA GLU A 232 8.43 -18.00 -37.47
C GLU A 232 7.91 -18.30 -38.88
N ARG A 233 6.66 -17.93 -39.20
CA ARG A 233 6.09 -18.11 -40.54
C ARG A 233 6.82 -17.26 -41.58
N LEU A 234 7.15 -16.00 -41.25
CA LEU A 234 7.93 -15.14 -42.14
C LEU A 234 9.36 -15.64 -42.37
N LYS A 235 9.96 -16.37 -41.42
CA LYS A 235 11.28 -17.00 -41.63
C LYS A 235 11.24 -18.17 -42.62
N ARG A 236 10.13 -18.89 -42.69
CA ARG A 236 10.00 -20.12 -43.50
C ARG A 236 9.58 -19.84 -44.94
N ARG A 237 9.13 -18.63 -45.27
CA ARG A 237 8.56 -18.30 -46.58
C ARG A 237 9.11 -16.97 -47.10
N ALA A 238 9.58 -16.97 -48.35
CA ALA A 238 10.00 -15.77 -49.04
C ALA A 238 8.82 -14.87 -49.38
N ILE A 239 8.81 -13.67 -48.83
CA ILE A 239 7.76 -12.68 -49.05
C ILE A 239 8.21 -11.73 -50.15
N ASN A 240 7.60 -11.87 -51.34
CA ASN A 240 7.98 -11.10 -52.53
C ASN A 240 7.06 -9.89 -52.80
N SER A 241 5.95 -9.76 -52.08
CA SER A 241 4.96 -8.70 -52.27
C SER A 241 4.29 -8.29 -50.95
N VAL A 242 3.84 -7.04 -50.87
CA VAL A 242 3.06 -6.51 -49.75
C VAL A 242 1.74 -7.27 -49.57
N GLU A 243 1.15 -7.75 -50.67
CA GLU A 243 -0.09 -8.54 -50.60
C GLU A 243 0.16 -9.91 -49.97
N ASP A 244 1.30 -10.54 -50.31
CA ASP A 244 1.71 -11.83 -49.76
C ASP A 244 2.02 -11.74 -48.25
N LEU A 245 2.66 -10.62 -47.83
CA LEU A 245 2.89 -10.30 -46.42
C LEU A 245 1.56 -10.22 -45.65
N ARG A 246 0.57 -9.52 -46.19
CA ARG A 246 -0.74 -9.33 -45.54
C ARG A 246 -1.50 -10.64 -45.42
N SER A 247 -1.54 -11.44 -46.49
CA SER A 247 -2.18 -12.76 -46.44
C SER A 247 -1.52 -13.68 -45.43
N GLU A 248 -0.19 -13.64 -45.33
CA GLU A 248 0.57 -14.51 -44.44
C GLU A 248 0.32 -14.14 -42.96
N ILE A 249 0.35 -12.84 -42.64
CA ILE A 249 0.04 -12.34 -41.29
C ILE A 249 -1.42 -12.65 -40.92
N TYR A 250 -2.34 -12.54 -41.87
CA TYR A 250 -3.75 -12.87 -41.68
C TYR A 250 -3.95 -14.35 -41.36
N GLU A 251 -3.35 -15.26 -42.14
CA GLU A 251 -3.38 -16.70 -41.86
C GLU A 251 -2.74 -17.05 -40.52
N ALA A 252 -1.61 -16.41 -40.20
CA ALA A 252 -0.91 -16.61 -38.93
C ALA A 252 -1.80 -16.18 -37.75
N GLY A 253 -2.48 -15.04 -37.86
CA GLY A 253 -3.43 -14.53 -36.87
C GLY A 253 -4.61 -15.47 -36.66
N LEU A 254 -5.22 -15.97 -37.74
CA LEU A 254 -6.35 -16.89 -37.67
C LEU A 254 -6.03 -18.18 -36.90
N LYS A 255 -4.80 -18.71 -37.02
CA LYS A 255 -4.39 -19.92 -36.31
C LYS A 255 -4.15 -19.69 -34.82
N ARG A 256 -3.81 -18.45 -34.40
CA ARG A 256 -3.44 -18.13 -33.01
C ARG A 256 -4.52 -17.45 -32.19
N ILE A 257 -5.56 -16.90 -32.81
CA ILE A 257 -6.67 -16.25 -32.08
C ILE A 257 -7.39 -17.19 -31.10
N ARG A 258 -7.54 -18.48 -31.43
CA ARG A 258 -8.21 -19.46 -30.56
C ARG A 258 -7.45 -19.69 -29.24
N PRO A 259 -6.13 -20.00 -29.26
CA PRO A 259 -5.32 -20.05 -28.04
C PRO A 259 -5.37 -18.78 -27.19
N CYS A 260 -5.20 -17.60 -27.78
CA CYS A 260 -5.20 -16.32 -27.03
C CYS A 260 -6.58 -16.04 -26.40
N VAL A 261 -7.67 -16.26 -27.12
CA VAL A 261 -9.01 -16.06 -26.53
C VAL A 261 -9.28 -17.07 -25.40
N MET A 262 -8.72 -18.28 -25.47
CA MET A 262 -8.84 -19.28 -24.41
C MET A 262 -8.13 -18.87 -23.11
N THR A 263 -6.95 -18.26 -23.21
CA THR A 263 -6.21 -17.74 -22.03
C THR A 263 -6.97 -16.59 -21.37
N THR A 264 -7.51 -15.66 -22.16
CA THR A 264 -8.35 -14.57 -21.66
C THR A 264 -9.58 -15.12 -20.92
N ILE A 265 -10.34 -16.03 -21.55
CA ILE A 265 -11.57 -16.60 -20.97
C ILE A 265 -11.26 -17.34 -19.66
N THR A 266 -10.18 -18.12 -19.63
CA THR A 266 -9.78 -18.89 -18.45
C THR A 266 -9.40 -17.96 -17.30
N THR A 267 -8.67 -16.88 -17.59
CA THR A 267 -8.27 -15.88 -16.60
C THR A 267 -9.49 -15.14 -16.05
N ILE A 268 -10.41 -14.70 -16.91
CA ILE A 268 -11.67 -14.08 -16.49
C ILE A 268 -12.45 -15.04 -15.58
N ALA A 269 -12.63 -16.29 -16.00
CA ALA A 269 -13.35 -17.29 -15.21
C ALA A 269 -12.69 -17.56 -13.84
N ALA A 270 -11.36 -17.56 -13.78
CA ALA A 270 -10.60 -17.74 -12.54
C ALA A 270 -10.73 -16.54 -11.58
N LEU A 271 -10.91 -15.33 -12.11
CA LEU A 271 -11.03 -14.10 -11.30
C LEU A 271 -12.45 -13.82 -10.81
N VAL A 272 -13.49 -14.37 -11.45
CA VAL A 272 -14.89 -14.18 -11.02
C VAL A 272 -15.11 -14.55 -9.55
N PRO A 273 -14.66 -15.71 -9.03
CA PRO A 273 -14.83 -16.04 -7.62
C PRO A 273 -14.09 -15.08 -6.68
N VAL A 274 -12.92 -14.57 -7.10
CA VAL A 274 -12.12 -13.62 -6.30
C VAL A 274 -12.86 -12.30 -6.16
N LEU A 275 -13.46 -11.80 -7.24
CA LEU A 275 -14.27 -10.58 -7.23
C LEU A 275 -15.53 -10.71 -6.36
N LEU A 276 -16.13 -11.90 -6.29
CA LEU A 276 -17.33 -12.16 -5.50
C LEU A 276 -17.05 -12.51 -4.03
N SER A 277 -15.84 -12.95 -3.68
CA SER A 277 -15.48 -13.41 -2.33
C SER A 277 -15.67 -12.33 -1.27
N THR A 278 -16.38 -12.60 -0.17
CA THR A 278 -16.62 -11.66 0.96
C THR A 278 -15.86 -12.03 2.24
N GLY A 279 -14.92 -12.97 2.15
CA GLY A 279 -14.19 -13.50 3.31
C GLY A 279 -13.09 -12.56 3.83
N ARG A 280 -12.33 -13.04 4.83
CA ARG A 280 -11.15 -12.31 5.35
C ARG A 280 -10.13 -12.11 4.24
N GLY A 281 -9.63 -10.88 4.09
CA GLY A 281 -8.66 -10.51 3.05
C GLY A 281 -9.26 -10.34 1.66
N ALA A 282 -10.59 -10.46 1.51
CA ALA A 282 -11.27 -10.24 0.24
C ALA A 282 -11.03 -8.84 -0.32
N ASP A 283 -10.98 -7.81 0.52
CA ASP A 283 -10.80 -6.43 0.07
C ASP A 283 -9.48 -6.24 -0.68
N VAL A 284 -8.40 -6.83 -0.17
CA VAL A 284 -7.08 -6.80 -0.81
C VAL A 284 -7.10 -7.62 -2.10
N ALA A 285 -7.64 -8.84 -2.06
CA ALA A 285 -7.69 -9.72 -3.23
C ALA A 285 -8.53 -9.14 -4.38
N ARG A 286 -9.68 -8.53 -4.07
CA ARG A 286 -10.55 -7.85 -5.03
C ARG A 286 -9.84 -6.65 -5.67
N ALA A 287 -9.16 -5.83 -4.87
CA ALA A 287 -8.40 -4.69 -5.37
C ALA A 287 -7.29 -5.10 -6.34
N MET A 288 -6.62 -6.24 -6.11
CA MET A 288 -5.59 -6.79 -7.02
C MET A 288 -6.19 -7.42 -8.27
N ALA A 289 -7.36 -8.07 -8.17
CA ALA A 289 -8.01 -8.78 -9.26
C ALA A 289 -8.72 -7.86 -10.25
N LEU A 290 -9.22 -6.72 -9.78
CA LEU A 290 -10.06 -5.82 -10.57
C LEU A 290 -9.38 -5.26 -11.84
N PRO A 291 -8.13 -4.75 -11.77
CA PRO A 291 -7.42 -4.28 -12.96
C PRO A 291 -7.18 -5.41 -13.96
N VAL A 292 -6.86 -6.61 -13.45
CA VAL A 292 -6.62 -7.78 -14.29
C VAL A 292 -7.91 -8.18 -15.01
N PHE A 293 -9.03 -8.28 -14.30
CA PHE A 293 -10.32 -8.60 -14.89
C PHE A 293 -10.74 -7.58 -15.96
N GLY A 294 -10.60 -6.29 -15.66
CA GLY A 294 -10.92 -5.21 -16.60
C GLY A 294 -10.04 -5.20 -17.84
N GLY A 295 -8.73 -5.41 -17.67
CA GLY A 295 -7.79 -5.47 -18.77
C GLY A 295 -7.99 -6.69 -19.65
N MET A 296 -8.26 -7.86 -19.07
CA MET A 296 -8.58 -9.09 -19.80
C MET A 296 -9.87 -8.95 -20.62
N MET A 297 -10.84 -8.14 -20.21
CA MET A 297 -12.04 -7.87 -21.04
C MET A 297 -11.71 -7.10 -22.33
N ILE A 298 -10.69 -6.24 -22.31
CA ILE A 298 -10.24 -5.47 -23.49
C ILE A 298 -9.10 -6.19 -24.24
N GLU A 299 -8.39 -7.11 -23.59
CA GLU A 299 -7.25 -7.83 -24.15
C GLU A 299 -7.52 -8.49 -25.52
N PRO A 300 -8.67 -9.12 -25.82
CA PRO A 300 -8.90 -9.72 -27.13
C PRO A 300 -8.76 -8.74 -28.29
N PHE A 301 -8.96 -7.43 -28.04
CA PHE A 301 -8.71 -6.39 -29.03
C PHE A 301 -7.22 -6.26 -29.37
N THR A 302 -6.31 -6.53 -28.44
CA THR A 302 -4.86 -6.49 -28.67
C THR A 302 -4.41 -7.55 -29.68
N THR A 303 -5.12 -8.68 -29.76
CA THR A 303 -4.90 -9.72 -30.78
C THR A 303 -5.08 -9.20 -32.21
N PHE A 304 -5.84 -8.11 -32.41
CA PHE A 304 -5.93 -7.44 -33.72
C PHE A 304 -4.85 -6.37 -33.90
N VAL A 305 -4.47 -5.71 -32.80
CA VAL A 305 -3.48 -4.62 -32.84
C VAL A 305 -2.09 -5.16 -33.13
N VAL A 306 -1.65 -6.24 -32.47
CA VAL A 306 -0.29 -6.78 -32.64
C VAL A 306 0.00 -7.17 -34.10
N PRO A 307 -0.85 -7.97 -34.80
CA PRO A 307 -0.64 -8.27 -36.22
C PRO A 307 -0.69 -7.03 -37.12
N THR A 308 -1.58 -6.08 -36.83
CA THR A 308 -1.73 -4.86 -37.63
C THR A 308 -0.50 -3.97 -37.54
N VAL A 309 -0.01 -3.74 -36.31
CA VAL A 309 1.20 -2.95 -36.06
C VAL A 309 2.44 -3.68 -36.59
N TYR A 310 2.51 -5.00 -36.45
CA TYR A 310 3.57 -5.81 -37.05
C TYR A 310 3.59 -5.69 -38.58
N CYS A 311 2.42 -5.81 -39.22
CA CYS A 311 2.27 -5.66 -40.66
C CYS A 311 2.66 -4.25 -41.12
N ALA A 312 2.21 -3.21 -40.41
CA ALA A 312 2.55 -1.83 -40.72
C ALA A 312 4.06 -1.58 -40.64
N TYR A 313 4.73 -2.15 -39.64
CA TYR A 313 6.18 -2.06 -39.50
C TYR A 313 6.91 -2.77 -40.64
N MET A 314 6.52 -4.00 -40.97
CA MET A 314 7.13 -4.76 -42.07
C MET A 314 6.87 -4.12 -43.44
N GLU A 315 5.66 -3.61 -43.69
CA GLU A 315 5.32 -2.90 -44.92
C GLU A 315 6.12 -1.61 -45.07
N PHE A 316 6.29 -0.85 -43.97
CA PHE A 316 7.15 0.32 -43.96
C PHE A 316 8.59 -0.04 -44.32
N LYS A 317 9.12 -1.15 -43.76
CA LYS A 317 10.48 -1.61 -44.03
C LYS A 317 10.68 -2.04 -45.49
N LEU A 318 9.73 -2.78 -46.05
CA LEU A 318 9.68 -3.19 -47.47
C LEU A 318 9.64 -1.98 -48.41
N ARG A 319 8.80 -0.97 -48.11
CA ARG A 319 8.70 0.26 -48.92
C ARG A 319 9.93 1.16 -48.80
N ALA A 320 10.59 1.16 -47.64
CA ALA A 320 11.80 1.94 -47.38
C ALA A 320 13.09 1.31 -47.95
N GLY A 321 13.03 0.08 -48.49
CA GLY A 321 14.19 -0.62 -49.05
C GLY A 321 15.25 -1.00 -48.01
N LEU A 322 14.89 -1.03 -46.72
CA LEU A 322 15.79 -1.36 -45.63
C LEU A 322 15.96 -2.88 -45.56
N ARG A 323 17.20 -3.35 -45.79
CA ARG A 323 17.56 -4.78 -45.70
C ARG A 323 17.23 -5.35 -44.32
N ASP A 324 16.58 -6.51 -44.29
CA ASP A 324 16.29 -7.27 -43.07
C ASP A 324 16.90 -8.66 -43.19
N GLU A 325 17.61 -9.14 -42.15
CA GLU A 325 18.10 -10.52 -42.10
C GLU A 325 16.95 -11.53 -42.27
N LEU A 326 15.73 -11.18 -41.81
CA LEU A 326 14.53 -12.00 -41.97
C LEU A 326 14.04 -12.10 -43.42
N LEU A 327 14.24 -11.05 -44.23
CA LEU A 327 13.86 -11.04 -45.64
C LEU A 327 14.95 -11.68 -46.50
N GLU A 328 16.23 -11.55 -46.13
CA GLU A 328 17.37 -12.15 -46.84
C GLU A 328 17.49 -13.67 -46.62
N MET A 329 17.25 -14.19 -45.39
CA MET A 329 17.23 -15.65 -45.13
C MET A 329 16.21 -16.42 -45.99
N SER A 330 15.15 -15.73 -46.42
CA SER A 330 14.10 -16.32 -47.24
C SER A 330 14.48 -16.45 -48.72
N LEU A 331 15.47 -15.69 -49.19
CA LEU A 331 15.91 -15.69 -50.60
C LEU A 331 16.99 -16.74 -50.88
N ASP A 332 17.68 -17.26 -49.86
CA ASP A 332 18.85 -18.15 -50.01
C ASP A 332 18.54 -19.66 -49.87
N ASP A 333 17.32 -20.08 -49.52
CA ASP A 333 16.95 -21.52 -49.43
C ASP A 333 15.72 -21.88 -50.28
N PRO A 334 15.90 -22.32 -51.54
CA PRO A 334 14.82 -22.80 -52.40
C PRO A 334 14.40 -24.26 -52.10
N SER A 335 14.79 -24.85 -50.96
CA SER A 335 14.66 -26.30 -50.72
C SER A 335 13.94 -26.69 -49.42
N GLN A 336 12.72 -26.21 -49.18
CA GLN A 336 11.81 -26.87 -48.22
C GLN A 336 10.43 -27.17 -48.83
N PRO A 337 9.96 -28.43 -48.77
CA PRO A 337 8.74 -28.85 -49.46
C PRO A 337 7.46 -28.33 -48.77
N ASN A 338 6.46 -28.02 -49.59
CA ASN A 338 5.08 -27.68 -49.20
C ASN A 338 4.49 -28.71 -48.21
N GLU A 339 4.34 -28.34 -46.93
CA GLU A 339 3.53 -29.08 -45.95
C GLU A 339 2.02 -28.81 -46.17
N GLN A 340 1.49 -29.11 -47.36
CA GLN A 340 0.04 -29.16 -47.61
C GLN A 340 -0.54 -30.59 -47.53
N GLY A 341 0.21 -31.55 -46.97
CA GLY A 341 -0.14 -32.98 -47.06
C GLY A 341 -0.37 -33.78 -45.76
N VAL A 342 -0.21 -33.22 -44.55
CA VAL A 342 -0.08 -34.08 -43.34
C VAL A 342 -1.25 -33.97 -42.35
N GLU A 343 -2.17 -33.02 -42.47
CA GLU A 343 -3.29 -32.86 -41.50
C GLU A 343 -4.55 -33.73 -41.77
N ASN A 344 -4.42 -34.86 -42.47
CA ASN A 344 -5.53 -35.81 -42.66
C ASN A 344 -5.40 -37.13 -41.88
N VAL A 345 -4.51 -37.21 -40.89
CA VAL A 345 -4.41 -38.39 -40.00
C VAL A 345 -4.26 -37.97 -38.54
N ALA A 346 -5.33 -37.42 -37.97
CA ALA A 346 -5.60 -37.44 -36.53
C ALA A 346 -7.04 -36.95 -36.30
N ALA A 347 -7.99 -37.86 -36.48
CA ALA A 347 -9.36 -37.74 -35.99
C ALA A 347 -9.42 -38.12 -34.51
#